data_AF-A0A6A4V9T5-F1
#
_entry.id   AF-A0A6A4V9T5-F1
#
_cell.length_a   1.000
_cell.length_b   1.000
_cell.length_c   1.000
_cell.angle_alpha   90.00
_cell.angle_beta   90.00
_cell.angle_gamma   90.00
#
_symmetry.space_group_name_H-M   'P 1'
#
loop_
_entity.id
_entity.type
_entity.pdbx_description
1 polymer ?
#
loop_
_entity_poly.entity_id
_entity_poly.type
_entity_poly.pdbx_seq_one_letter_code
_entity_poly.pdbx_strand_id
1 'polypeptide(L)'
;MWYLRAAALLCLSWPATAACPPPQRQPRCPCYDFDGGLFVDCNTVNASEVGGALAQVHGPVKSLRVYELEPTLRELPAGFLGNGTVRELQISQSGLQRLSELSLAGGGAVLQSVALVRGKLSSVPRAALAGLPQLVKLDLEHNEIRLLESYDFHGLKLVSLDLKSNGIETVSEYAFAGLEETLVSLNAAKNQLTLFPLSALAPAKSTHHTEPRLESHRQDGTRRLQQV
;
A
#
# COMPACT_ATOMS: atom_id res chain seq x y z
N MET A 1 -64.64 -22.47 19.29
CA MET A 1 -64.07 -21.19 18.81
C MET A 1 -62.59 -21.41 18.55
N TRP A 2 -62.08 -20.80 17.48
CA TRP A 2 -60.89 -21.23 16.74
C TRP A 2 -59.57 -21.01 17.48
N TYR A 3 -58.60 -21.84 17.11
CA TYR A 3 -57.17 -21.74 17.41
C TYR A 3 -56.59 -20.40 16.96
N LEU A 4 -55.55 -19.92 17.66
CA LEU A 4 -54.22 -19.69 17.06
C LEU A 4 -53.22 -19.27 18.14
N ARG A 5 -52.27 -20.18 18.41
CA ARG A 5 -50.99 -19.87 19.02
C ARG A 5 -50.25 -18.95 18.05
N ALA A 6 -49.92 -17.73 18.47
CA ALA A 6 -48.97 -16.91 17.75
C ALA A 6 -47.59 -17.58 17.89
N ALA A 7 -47.17 -18.27 16.82
CA ALA A 7 -45.80 -18.70 16.67
C ALA A 7 -44.93 -17.45 16.58
N ALA A 8 -44.12 -17.21 17.60
CA ALA A 8 -42.99 -16.30 17.49
C ALA A 8 -42.09 -16.87 16.39
N LEU A 9 -42.16 -16.26 15.21
CA LEU A 9 -41.15 -16.44 14.18
C LEU A 9 -39.84 -15.97 14.80
N LEU A 10 -39.03 -16.94 15.21
CA LEU A 10 -37.59 -16.79 15.33
C LEU A 10 -37.14 -16.09 14.05
N CYS A 11 -36.79 -14.80 14.14
CA CYS A 11 -35.92 -14.19 13.16
C CYS A 11 -34.64 -15.01 13.20
N LEU A 12 -34.56 -16.00 12.31
CA LEU A 12 -33.33 -16.67 11.97
C LEU A 12 -32.35 -15.56 11.68
N SER A 13 -31.32 -15.47 12.51
CA SER A 13 -30.20 -14.57 12.36
C SER A 13 -29.75 -14.62 10.90
N TRP A 14 -30.00 -13.53 10.17
CA TRP A 14 -29.47 -13.35 8.83
C TRP A 14 -27.96 -13.51 8.96
N PRO A 15 -27.31 -14.50 8.32
CA PRO A 15 -25.86 -14.48 8.27
C PRO A 15 -25.54 -13.17 7.57
N ALA A 16 -24.79 -12.25 8.19
CA ALA A 16 -24.54 -10.93 7.64
C ALA A 16 -23.85 -11.07 6.27
N THR A 17 -24.64 -11.22 5.22
CA THR A 17 -24.21 -11.34 3.84
C THR A 17 -23.69 -9.98 3.45
N ALA A 18 -22.50 -9.96 2.87
CA ALA A 18 -21.93 -8.74 2.37
C ALA A 18 -22.95 -8.09 1.42
N ALA A 19 -23.28 -6.82 1.62
CA ALA A 19 -24.37 -6.16 0.91
C ALA A 19 -24.15 -4.66 0.78
N CYS A 20 -24.55 -4.12 -0.37
CA CYS A 20 -24.62 -2.69 -0.62
C CYS A 20 -25.85 -2.05 0.06
N PRO A 21 -25.75 -0.78 0.49
CA PRO A 21 -26.92 -0.04 0.99
C PRO A 21 -27.92 0.27 -0.12
N PRO A 22 -29.18 0.62 0.22
CA PRO A 22 -30.19 1.03 -0.76
C PRO A 22 -29.70 2.18 -1.67
N PRO A 23 -30.01 2.18 -2.98
CA PRO A 23 -29.45 3.12 -3.97
C PRO A 23 -29.61 4.61 -3.65
N GLN A 24 -30.63 4.96 -2.87
CA GLN A 24 -30.96 6.33 -2.48
C GLN A 24 -29.95 6.94 -1.49
N ARG A 25 -29.04 6.15 -0.92
CA ARG A 25 -28.13 6.59 0.15
C ARG A 25 -26.75 7.02 -0.32
N GLN A 26 -26.36 6.74 -1.57
CA GLN A 26 -24.99 6.99 -2.07
C GLN A 26 -24.95 7.43 -3.54
N PRO A 27 -25.49 8.61 -3.90
CA PRO A 27 -25.47 9.05 -5.30
C PRO A 27 -24.06 9.32 -5.85
N ARG A 28 -23.10 9.69 -4.98
CA ARG A 28 -21.72 10.00 -5.37
C ARG A 28 -20.76 8.82 -5.27
N CYS A 29 -21.14 7.79 -4.52
CA CYS A 29 -20.37 6.58 -4.29
C CYS A 29 -21.24 5.34 -4.49
N PRO A 30 -21.78 5.10 -5.70
CA PRO A 30 -22.55 3.88 -5.97
C PRO A 30 -21.79 2.63 -5.54
N CYS A 31 -22.54 1.73 -4.88
CA CYS A 31 -22.09 0.42 -4.47
C CYS A 31 -22.77 -0.65 -5.33
N TYR A 32 -21.98 -1.58 -5.83
CA TYR A 32 -22.43 -2.71 -6.63
C TYR A 32 -22.07 -4.02 -5.94
N ASP A 33 -23.01 -4.95 -5.98
CA ASP A 33 -22.83 -6.32 -5.53
C ASP A 33 -22.77 -7.24 -6.75
N PHE A 34 -21.65 -7.93 -6.91
CA PHE A 34 -21.42 -8.90 -7.97
C PHE A 34 -20.91 -10.21 -7.38
N ASP A 35 -21.04 -11.30 -8.13
CA ASP A 35 -20.44 -12.58 -7.77
C ASP A 35 -18.93 -12.42 -7.58
N GLY A 36 -18.50 -12.45 -6.32
CA GLY A 36 -17.10 -12.31 -5.93
C GLY A 36 -16.73 -11.02 -5.20
N GLY A 37 -17.68 -10.14 -4.84
CA GLY A 37 -17.48 -9.10 -3.82
C GLY A 37 -18.14 -7.76 -4.11
N LEU A 38 -18.04 -6.84 -3.15
CA LEU A 38 -18.63 -5.50 -3.23
C LEU A 38 -17.68 -4.51 -3.91
N PHE A 39 -18.23 -3.64 -4.74
CA PHE A 39 -17.49 -2.61 -5.48
C PHE A 39 -18.08 -1.25 -5.14
N VAL A 40 -17.23 -0.28 -4.79
CA VAL A 40 -17.64 1.08 -4.46
C VAL A 40 -16.90 2.05 -5.37
N ASP A 41 -17.65 2.81 -6.15
CA ASP A 41 -17.11 3.77 -7.12
C ASP A 41 -17.52 5.18 -6.74
N CYS A 42 -16.59 5.95 -6.19
CA CYS A 42 -16.81 7.34 -5.82
C CYS A 42 -16.35 8.30 -6.93
N ASN A 43 -17.16 9.32 -7.23
CA ASN A 43 -16.84 10.34 -8.24
C ASN A 43 -17.05 11.75 -7.69
N THR A 44 -16.02 12.60 -7.80
CA THR A 44 -16.01 14.00 -7.34
C THR A 44 -16.47 14.11 -5.88
N VAL A 45 -15.65 13.54 -4.98
CA VAL A 45 -15.94 13.45 -3.55
C VAL A 45 -14.80 13.99 -2.70
N ASN A 46 -15.11 14.32 -1.45
CA ASN A 46 -14.10 14.54 -0.41
C ASN A 46 -13.85 13.27 0.43
N ALA A 47 -12.86 13.33 1.32
CA ALA A 47 -12.48 12.18 2.14
C ALA A 47 -13.60 11.71 3.12
N SER A 48 -14.41 12.64 3.65
CA SER A 48 -15.48 12.28 4.59
C SER A 48 -16.66 11.61 3.91
N GLU A 49 -16.96 11.97 2.65
CA GLU A 49 -17.96 11.31 1.81
C GLU A 49 -17.55 9.86 1.51
N VAL A 50 -16.27 9.60 1.22
CA VAL A 50 -15.75 8.23 1.03
C VAL A 50 -15.91 7.42 2.32
N GLY A 51 -15.49 7.97 3.46
CA GLY A 51 -15.64 7.30 4.75
C GLY A 51 -17.09 7.02 5.12
N GLY A 52 -17.99 7.98 4.89
CA GLY A 52 -19.43 7.83 5.08
C GLY A 52 -20.08 6.83 4.13
N ALA A 53 -19.51 6.65 2.93
CA ALA A 53 -19.94 5.62 2.01
C ALA A 53 -19.52 4.22 2.50
N LEU A 54 -18.25 4.04 2.85
CA LEU A 54 -17.74 2.77 3.36
C LEU A 54 -18.44 2.32 4.65
N ALA A 55 -18.78 3.25 5.53
CA ALA A 55 -19.49 2.96 6.78
C ALA A 55 -20.91 2.36 6.57
N GLN A 56 -21.51 2.54 5.39
CA GLN A 56 -22.82 1.99 5.05
C GLN A 56 -22.74 0.68 4.25
N VAL A 57 -21.54 0.27 3.84
CA VAL A 57 -21.32 -0.99 3.15
C VAL A 57 -21.08 -2.08 4.18
N HIS A 58 -21.85 -3.15 4.12
CA HIS A 58 -21.75 -4.24 5.07
C HIS A 58 -20.87 -5.33 4.46
N GLY A 59 -19.71 -5.61 5.04
CA GLY A 59 -18.79 -6.65 4.58
C GLY A 59 -17.59 -6.13 3.77
N PRO A 60 -16.74 -7.04 3.26
CA PRO A 60 -15.50 -6.68 2.59
C PRO A 60 -15.74 -6.08 1.20
N VAL A 61 -15.12 -4.92 0.98
CA VAL A 61 -15.09 -4.25 -0.32
C VAL A 61 -13.94 -4.83 -1.13
N LYS A 62 -14.28 -5.46 -2.25
CA LYS A 62 -13.29 -5.98 -3.17
C LYS A 62 -12.53 -4.84 -3.84
N SER A 63 -13.24 -3.84 -4.33
CA SER A 63 -12.64 -2.71 -5.03
C SER A 63 -13.28 -1.39 -4.61
N LEU A 64 -12.45 -0.46 -4.15
CA LEU A 64 -12.82 0.93 -3.90
C LEU A 64 -12.09 1.80 -4.94
N ARG A 65 -12.85 2.45 -5.81
CA ARG A 65 -12.32 3.39 -6.79
C ARG A 65 -12.81 4.79 -6.45
N VAL A 66 -11.90 5.72 -6.30
CA VAL A 66 -12.18 7.13 -6.05
C VAL A 66 -11.60 7.94 -7.20
N TYR A 67 -12.49 8.55 -7.96
CA TYR A 67 -12.15 9.42 -9.07
C TYR A 67 -12.38 10.87 -8.66
N GLU A 68 -11.38 11.73 -8.90
CA GLU A 68 -11.43 13.14 -8.51
C GLU A 68 -11.66 13.34 -6.99
N LEU A 69 -10.73 12.80 -6.19
CA LEU A 69 -10.70 13.09 -4.75
C LEU A 69 -10.21 14.52 -4.53
N GLU A 70 -11.07 15.35 -3.93
CA GLU A 70 -10.87 16.75 -3.53
C GLU A 70 -9.53 17.38 -4.00
N PRO A 71 -9.53 18.27 -5.02
CA PRO A 71 -8.28 18.81 -5.60
C PRO A 71 -7.38 19.60 -4.62
N THR A 72 -7.95 20.11 -3.54
CA THR A 72 -7.26 20.83 -2.47
C THR A 72 -6.61 19.92 -1.44
N LEU A 73 -7.02 18.65 -1.34
CA LEU A 73 -6.48 17.70 -0.39
C LEU A 73 -5.05 17.30 -0.80
N ARG A 74 -4.06 17.73 0.00
CA ARG A 74 -2.64 17.46 -0.26
C ARG A 74 -2.14 16.19 0.42
N GLU A 75 -2.75 15.80 1.52
CA GLU A 75 -2.38 14.63 2.30
C GLU A 75 -3.59 13.75 2.52
N LEU A 76 -3.45 12.45 2.25
CA LEU A 76 -4.50 11.48 2.57
C LEU A 76 -4.51 11.27 4.09
N PRO A 77 -5.60 11.61 4.79
CA PRO A 77 -5.64 11.60 6.24
C PRO A 77 -5.60 10.17 6.79
N ALA A 78 -5.19 10.05 8.06
CA ALA A 78 -5.29 8.80 8.81
C ALA A 78 -6.74 8.29 8.84
N GLY A 79 -6.91 6.97 8.75
CA GLY A 79 -8.23 6.35 8.82
C GLY A 79 -9.13 6.64 7.61
N PHE A 80 -8.57 6.99 6.45
CA PHE A 80 -9.33 7.22 5.22
C PHE A 80 -10.26 6.04 4.85
N LEU A 81 -9.78 4.81 5.04
CA LEU A 81 -10.58 3.59 4.82
C LEU A 81 -11.53 3.27 5.99
N GLY A 82 -11.46 4.02 7.10
CA GLY A 82 -12.24 3.79 8.31
C GLY A 82 -12.06 2.37 8.86
N ASN A 83 -13.18 1.71 9.12
CA ASN A 83 -13.25 0.28 9.45
C ASN A 83 -13.49 -0.62 8.22
N GLY A 84 -13.52 -0.04 7.02
CA GLY A 84 -13.77 -0.75 5.78
C GLY A 84 -12.61 -1.68 5.44
N THR A 85 -12.94 -2.93 5.15
CA THR A 85 -11.95 -3.91 4.67
C THR A 85 -11.91 -3.86 3.15
N VAL A 86 -10.86 -3.24 2.60
CA VAL A 86 -10.69 -3.03 1.15
C VAL A 86 -9.55 -3.91 0.64
N ARG A 87 -9.77 -4.66 -0.46
CA ARG A 87 -8.72 -5.45 -1.12
C ARG A 87 -7.98 -4.68 -2.20
N GLU A 88 -8.70 -3.89 -2.99
CA GLU A 88 -8.14 -3.08 -4.07
C GLU A 88 -8.57 -1.62 -3.87
N LEU A 89 -7.58 -0.73 -3.74
CA LEU A 89 -7.80 0.69 -3.64
C LEU A 89 -7.25 1.38 -4.89
N GLN A 90 -8.08 2.18 -5.55
CA GLN A 90 -7.65 3.09 -6.58
C GLN A 90 -8.11 4.51 -6.23
N ILE A 91 -7.17 5.45 -6.14
CA ILE A 91 -7.44 6.89 -6.08
C ILE A 91 -6.83 7.49 -7.34
N SER A 92 -7.64 8.21 -8.11
CA SER A 92 -7.21 8.81 -9.37
C SER A 92 -7.58 10.27 -9.48
N GLN A 93 -6.75 11.04 -10.20
CA GLN A 93 -6.96 12.47 -10.45
C GLN A 93 -7.12 13.27 -9.16
N SER A 94 -6.09 13.30 -8.32
CA SER A 94 -6.14 13.95 -7.01
C SER A 94 -5.03 14.99 -6.83
N GLY A 95 -5.24 15.88 -5.86
CA GLY A 95 -4.23 16.85 -5.43
C GLY A 95 -3.16 16.29 -4.47
N LEU A 96 -3.18 14.96 -4.22
CA LEU A 96 -2.39 14.29 -3.20
C LEU A 96 -0.90 14.36 -3.50
N GLN A 97 -0.14 14.83 -2.52
CA GLN A 97 1.32 14.91 -2.51
C GLN A 97 1.95 13.90 -1.55
N ARG A 98 1.20 13.47 -0.53
CA ARG A 98 1.65 12.52 0.48
C ARG A 98 0.48 11.76 1.09
N LEU A 99 0.80 10.66 1.77
CA LEU A 99 -0.15 9.87 2.54
C LEU A 99 0.32 9.83 4.00
N SER A 100 -0.62 9.99 4.93
CA SER A 100 -0.36 9.72 6.35
C SER A 100 -0.06 8.23 6.55
N GLU A 101 0.81 7.89 7.51
CA GLU A 101 1.20 6.51 7.86
C GLU A 101 -0.01 5.60 8.10
N LEU A 102 -1.05 6.13 8.77
CA LEU A 102 -2.26 5.37 9.12
C LEU A 102 -3.42 5.57 8.13
N SER A 103 -3.17 6.15 6.96
CA SER A 103 -4.22 6.40 5.96
C SER A 103 -4.83 5.09 5.41
N LEU A 104 -4.00 4.06 5.25
CA LEU A 104 -4.39 2.75 4.69
C LEU A 104 -4.61 1.66 5.75
N ALA A 105 -4.57 2.02 7.04
CA ALA A 105 -4.59 1.05 8.14
C ALA A 105 -5.84 0.13 8.13
N GLY A 106 -7.01 0.64 7.74
CA GLY A 106 -8.24 -0.16 7.62
C GLY A 106 -8.14 -1.33 6.61
N GLY A 107 -7.23 -1.24 5.64
CA GLY A 107 -6.96 -2.28 4.66
C GLY A 107 -5.79 -3.22 5.03
N GLY A 108 -5.03 -2.94 6.10
CA GLY A 108 -3.70 -3.51 6.31
C GLY A 108 -3.59 -5.04 6.18
N ALA A 109 -4.57 -5.79 6.67
CA ALA A 109 -4.54 -7.25 6.62
C ALA A 109 -4.91 -7.87 5.25
N VAL A 110 -5.58 -7.13 4.36
CA VAL A 110 -6.22 -7.70 3.15
C VAL A 110 -5.98 -6.90 1.87
N LEU A 111 -5.41 -5.70 1.95
CA LEU A 111 -5.13 -4.84 0.80
C LEU A 111 -4.03 -5.46 -0.06
N GLN A 112 -4.37 -5.77 -1.31
CA GLN A 112 -3.53 -6.48 -2.27
C GLN A 112 -3.08 -5.58 -3.42
N SER A 113 -3.88 -4.56 -3.76
CA SER A 113 -3.57 -3.61 -4.84
C SER A 113 -3.81 -2.18 -4.38
N VAL A 114 -2.81 -1.33 -4.57
CA VAL A 114 -2.92 0.11 -4.35
C VAL A 114 -2.53 0.83 -5.64
N ALA A 115 -3.46 1.64 -6.15
CA ALA A 115 -3.25 2.50 -7.30
C ALA A 115 -3.49 3.96 -6.90
N LEU A 116 -2.46 4.79 -6.97
CA LEU A 116 -2.52 6.22 -6.71
C LEU A 116 -2.09 6.92 -8.00
N VAL A 117 -3.03 7.15 -8.91
CA VAL A 117 -2.73 7.42 -10.32
C VAL A 117 -3.13 8.86 -10.70
N ARG A 118 -2.33 9.52 -11.55
CA ARG A 118 -2.59 10.92 -11.95
C ARG A 118 -2.73 11.84 -10.72
N GLY A 119 -1.79 11.71 -9.81
CA GLY A 119 -1.69 12.52 -8.59
C GLY A 119 -0.54 13.51 -8.65
N LYS A 120 -0.08 13.95 -7.48
CA LYS A 120 1.06 14.85 -7.32
C LYS A 120 2.07 14.31 -6.31
N LEU A 121 2.14 12.99 -6.15
CA LEU A 121 3.08 12.37 -5.22
C LEU A 121 4.51 12.69 -5.66
N SER A 122 5.28 13.29 -4.77
CA SER A 122 6.68 13.64 -5.03
C SER A 122 7.67 12.54 -4.63
N SER A 123 7.20 11.54 -3.87
CA SER A 123 7.99 10.41 -3.39
C SER A 123 7.10 9.18 -3.18
N VAL A 124 7.70 8.00 -3.06
CA VAL A 124 6.99 6.78 -2.67
C VAL A 124 6.48 6.94 -1.22
N PRO A 125 5.19 6.68 -0.91
CA PRO A 125 4.63 6.87 0.42
C PRO A 125 4.99 5.71 1.37
N ARG A 126 6.29 5.45 1.57
CA ARG A 126 6.81 4.28 2.30
C ARG A 126 6.19 4.04 3.68
N ALA A 127 5.95 5.12 4.44
CA ALA A 127 5.34 5.01 5.77
C ALA A 127 3.91 4.43 5.72
N ALA A 128 3.09 4.86 4.75
CA ALA A 128 1.73 4.35 4.59
C ALA A 128 1.70 2.92 4.02
N LEU A 129 2.75 2.51 3.30
CA LEU A 129 2.85 1.19 2.68
C LEU A 129 3.41 0.13 3.64
N ALA A 130 4.26 0.51 4.59
CA ALA A 130 4.98 -0.43 5.48
C ALA A 130 4.05 -1.40 6.24
N GLY A 131 2.82 -0.99 6.53
CA GLY A 131 1.81 -1.80 7.22
C GLY A 131 0.98 -2.74 6.34
N LEU A 132 1.36 -2.97 5.07
CA LEU A 132 0.56 -3.71 4.09
C LEU A 132 1.22 -5.04 3.68
N PRO A 133 1.26 -6.06 4.56
CA PRO A 133 1.97 -7.33 4.30
C PRO A 133 1.41 -8.16 3.14
N GLN A 134 0.20 -7.88 2.67
CA GLN A 134 -0.45 -8.57 1.55
C GLN A 134 -0.39 -7.79 0.24
N LEU A 135 0.26 -6.61 0.22
CA LEU A 135 0.35 -5.78 -0.97
C LEU A 135 1.23 -6.46 -2.03
N VAL A 136 0.62 -6.74 -3.19
CA VAL A 136 1.29 -7.41 -4.32
C VAL A 136 1.37 -6.52 -5.56
N LYS A 137 0.52 -5.50 -5.67
CA LYS A 137 0.51 -4.56 -6.80
C LYS A 137 0.52 -3.13 -6.29
N LEU A 138 1.48 -2.36 -6.79
CA LEU A 138 1.58 -0.93 -6.52
C LEU A 138 1.65 -0.18 -7.85
N ASP A 139 0.70 0.72 -8.07
CA ASP A 139 0.64 1.59 -9.24
C ASP A 139 0.71 3.05 -8.78
N LEU A 140 1.79 3.72 -9.17
CA LEU A 140 2.06 5.13 -8.94
C LEU A 140 2.20 5.88 -10.27
N GLU A 141 1.55 5.40 -11.33
CA GLU A 141 1.59 6.01 -12.66
C GLU A 141 1.15 7.48 -12.62
N HIS A 142 1.81 8.33 -13.41
CA HIS A 142 1.43 9.73 -13.58
C HIS A 142 1.45 10.51 -12.25
N ASN A 143 2.52 10.38 -11.47
CA ASN A 143 2.82 11.26 -10.34
C ASN A 143 4.06 12.12 -10.66
N GLU A 144 4.62 12.77 -9.64
CA GLU A 144 5.73 13.72 -9.74
C GLU A 144 7.01 13.19 -9.06
N ILE A 145 7.16 11.86 -8.98
CA ILE A 145 8.31 11.22 -8.33
C ILE A 145 9.56 11.43 -9.18
N ARG A 146 10.61 12.02 -8.60
CA ARG A 146 11.88 12.33 -9.31
C ARG A 146 13.07 11.49 -8.85
N LEU A 147 13.02 10.97 -7.62
CA LEU A 147 14.07 10.17 -7.01
C LEU A 147 13.43 8.93 -6.39
N LEU A 148 13.98 7.76 -6.68
CA LEU A 148 13.76 6.57 -5.86
C LEU A 148 14.91 6.47 -4.86
N GLU A 149 14.57 6.59 -3.58
CA GLU A 149 15.51 6.47 -2.48
C GLU A 149 15.76 5.00 -2.14
N SER A 150 16.90 4.72 -1.50
CA SER A 150 17.18 3.41 -0.95
C SER A 150 16.05 2.94 -0.02
N TYR A 151 15.62 1.69 -0.18
CA TYR A 151 14.61 1.03 0.66
C TYR A 151 13.18 1.58 0.54
N ASP A 152 12.83 2.29 -0.54
CA ASP A 152 11.48 2.85 -0.72
C ASP A 152 10.35 1.81 -0.73
N PHE A 153 10.67 0.55 -1.06
CA PHE A 153 9.72 -0.57 -1.08
C PHE A 153 10.03 -1.66 -0.05
N HIS A 154 10.91 -1.37 0.92
CA HIS A 154 11.35 -2.36 1.88
C HIS A 154 10.20 -2.90 2.74
N GLY A 155 10.22 -4.21 3.02
CA GLY A 155 9.17 -4.90 3.77
C GLY A 155 7.92 -5.29 2.96
N LEU A 156 7.82 -4.85 1.71
CA LEU A 156 6.75 -5.26 0.78
C LEU A 156 7.15 -6.53 0.01
N LYS A 157 6.15 -7.21 -0.56
CA LYS A 157 6.31 -8.38 -1.44
C LYS A 157 5.63 -8.14 -2.79
N LEU A 158 6.01 -7.02 -3.43
CA LEU A 158 5.39 -6.57 -4.67
C LEU A 158 5.73 -7.51 -5.82
N VAL A 159 4.72 -7.95 -6.55
CA VAL A 159 4.84 -8.69 -7.82
C VAL A 159 4.84 -7.75 -9.01
N SER A 160 4.08 -6.65 -8.91
CA SER A 160 3.97 -5.63 -9.96
C SER A 160 4.15 -4.24 -9.38
N LEU A 161 5.05 -3.46 -10.00
CA LEU A 161 5.30 -2.07 -9.69
C LEU A 161 5.22 -1.22 -10.95
N ASP A 162 4.26 -0.29 -11.00
CA ASP A 162 4.15 0.69 -12.07
C ASP A 162 4.56 2.09 -11.58
N LEU A 163 5.59 2.64 -12.22
CA LEU A 163 6.17 3.96 -12.00
C LEU A 163 6.18 4.77 -13.30
N LYS A 164 5.39 4.36 -14.29
CA LYS A 164 5.34 4.98 -15.62
C LYS A 164 4.92 6.43 -15.53
N SER A 165 5.45 7.23 -16.45
CA SER A 165 5.09 8.64 -16.61
C SER A 165 5.21 9.44 -15.32
N ASN A 166 6.24 9.12 -14.53
CA ASN A 166 6.78 9.98 -13.49
C ASN A 166 7.90 10.86 -14.08
N GLY A 167 8.60 11.58 -13.21
CA GLY A 167 9.76 12.40 -13.57
C GLY A 167 11.07 11.80 -13.07
N ILE A 168 11.18 10.47 -12.92
CA ILE A 168 12.31 9.85 -12.23
C ILE A 168 13.61 10.10 -13.00
N GLU A 169 14.53 10.80 -12.36
CA GLU A 169 15.85 11.17 -12.86
C GLU A 169 16.94 10.30 -12.24
N THR A 170 16.79 9.95 -10.96
CA THR A 170 17.78 9.20 -10.19
C THR A 170 17.14 8.02 -9.47
N VAL A 171 17.83 6.89 -9.46
CA VAL A 171 17.45 5.68 -8.72
C VAL A 171 18.65 5.26 -7.89
N SER A 172 18.44 5.19 -6.57
CA SER A 172 19.47 4.78 -5.63
C SER A 172 19.81 3.29 -5.80
N GLU A 173 21.06 2.90 -5.49
CA GLU A 173 21.55 1.53 -5.61
C GLU A 173 20.69 0.51 -4.84
N TYR A 174 20.09 0.89 -3.72
CA TYR A 174 19.25 0.01 -2.90
C TYR A 174 17.76 0.35 -3.00
N ALA A 175 17.32 1.03 -4.06
CA ALA A 175 15.93 1.50 -4.17
C ALA A 175 14.91 0.35 -4.15
N PHE A 176 15.22 -0.77 -4.80
CA PHE A 176 14.36 -1.96 -4.86
C PHE A 176 14.74 -3.04 -3.84
N ALA A 177 15.58 -2.72 -2.86
CA ALA A 177 16.02 -3.69 -1.86
C ALA A 177 14.84 -4.26 -1.05
N GLY A 178 14.74 -5.58 -1.00
CA GLY A 178 13.62 -6.34 -0.41
C GLY A 178 12.61 -6.88 -1.44
N LEU A 179 12.68 -6.47 -2.71
CA LEU A 179 11.79 -6.96 -3.78
C LEU A 179 12.41 -8.06 -4.66
N GLU A 180 13.67 -8.44 -4.42
CA GLU A 180 14.49 -9.28 -5.30
C GLU A 180 13.88 -10.65 -5.62
N GLU A 181 13.14 -11.23 -4.67
CA GLU A 181 12.51 -12.54 -4.81
C GLU A 181 11.08 -12.49 -5.34
N THR A 182 10.45 -11.31 -5.34
CA THR A 182 8.99 -11.18 -5.54
C THR A 182 8.60 -10.38 -6.77
N LEU A 183 9.41 -9.41 -7.17
CA LEU A 183 9.07 -8.51 -8.27
C LEU A 183 9.24 -9.19 -9.62
N VAL A 184 8.13 -9.28 -10.37
CA VAL A 184 8.07 -9.90 -11.69
C VAL A 184 7.91 -8.85 -12.79
N SER A 185 7.19 -7.76 -12.51
CA SER A 185 6.89 -6.70 -13.47
C SER A 185 7.26 -5.34 -12.91
N LEU A 186 8.18 -4.65 -13.58
CA LEU A 186 8.54 -3.26 -13.31
C LEU A 186 8.32 -2.42 -14.57
N ASN A 187 7.43 -1.43 -14.46
CA ASN A 187 7.21 -0.46 -15.52
C ASN A 187 7.78 0.91 -15.12
N ALA A 188 8.93 1.28 -15.68
CA ALA A 188 9.55 2.59 -15.49
C ALA A 188 9.54 3.43 -16.77
N ALA A 189 8.63 3.13 -17.71
CA ALA A 189 8.56 3.83 -19.00
C ALA A 189 8.21 5.32 -18.84
N LYS A 190 8.62 6.14 -19.81
CA LYS A 190 8.33 7.59 -19.85
C LYS A 190 8.80 8.34 -18.58
N ASN A 191 9.96 7.96 -18.05
CA ASN A 191 10.70 8.71 -17.03
C ASN A 191 11.89 9.46 -17.65
N GLN A 192 12.71 10.11 -16.83
CA GLN A 192 13.88 10.90 -17.23
C GLN A 192 15.20 10.14 -16.97
N LEU A 193 15.15 8.81 -16.96
CA LEU A 193 16.30 7.97 -16.71
C LEU A 193 17.30 8.07 -17.88
N THR A 194 18.52 8.51 -17.58
CA THR A 194 19.62 8.51 -18.54
C THR A 194 20.24 7.11 -18.69
N LEU A 195 20.21 6.33 -17.61
CA LEU A 195 20.68 4.96 -17.54
C LEU A 195 19.64 4.10 -16.83
N PHE A 196 19.48 2.87 -17.30
CA PHE A 196 18.63 1.90 -16.62
C PHE A 196 19.36 1.37 -15.36
N PRO A 197 18.72 1.37 -14.18
CA PRO A 197 19.39 1.10 -12.90
C PRO A 197 19.61 -0.41 -12.67
N LEU A 198 20.43 -1.03 -13.51
CA LEU A 198 20.75 -2.46 -13.44
C LEU A 198 21.32 -2.87 -12.09
N SER A 199 22.10 -2.01 -11.43
CA SER A 199 22.64 -2.26 -10.09
C SER A 199 21.54 -2.35 -9.03
N ALA A 200 20.51 -1.52 -9.11
CA ALA A 200 19.41 -1.52 -8.16
C ALA A 200 18.43 -2.69 -8.33
N LEU A 201 18.45 -3.33 -9.50
CA LEU A 201 17.68 -4.53 -9.81
C LEU A 201 18.51 -5.81 -9.73
N ALA A 202 19.82 -5.68 -9.53
CA ALA A 202 20.67 -6.84 -9.36
C ALA A 202 20.26 -7.53 -8.05
N PRO A 203 20.14 -8.87 -8.05
CA PRO A 203 20.02 -9.61 -6.80
C PRO A 203 21.17 -9.16 -5.90
N ALA A 204 20.86 -8.75 -4.67
CA ALA A 204 21.87 -8.35 -3.71
C ALA A 204 22.91 -9.47 -3.63
N LYS A 205 24.09 -9.25 -4.22
CA LYS A 205 25.20 -10.18 -4.04
C LYS A 205 25.42 -10.19 -2.53
N SER A 206 25.27 -11.36 -1.91
CA SER A 206 25.74 -11.58 -0.56
C SER A 206 27.23 -11.28 -0.55
N THR A 207 27.59 -10.02 -0.31
CA THR A 207 28.92 -9.69 0.15
C THR A 207 28.94 -10.24 1.56
N HIS A 208 29.36 -11.50 1.67
CA HIS A 208 29.87 -12.03 2.92
C HIS A 208 30.74 -10.92 3.51
N HIS A 209 30.31 -10.37 4.63
CA HIS A 209 31.16 -9.55 5.47
C HIS A 209 32.38 -10.41 5.80
N THR A 210 33.45 -10.30 5.03
CA THR A 210 34.77 -10.63 5.53
C THR A 210 35.02 -9.61 6.64
N GLU A 211 34.69 -9.99 7.87
CA GLU A 211 35.19 -9.28 9.05
C GLU A 211 36.70 -9.08 8.86
N PRO A 212 37.22 -7.85 9.01
CA PRO A 212 38.64 -7.67 9.17
C PRO A 212 39.00 -8.35 10.50
N ARG A 213 39.60 -9.54 10.39
CA ARG A 213 40.17 -10.28 11.50
C ARG A 213 41.20 -9.37 12.15
N LEU A 214 40.86 -8.75 13.29
CA LEU A 214 41.85 -8.09 14.13
C LEU A 214 42.85 -9.15 14.58
N GLU A 215 44.02 -9.17 13.95
CA GLU A 215 45.18 -9.87 14.47
C GLU A 215 45.57 -9.20 15.79
N SER A 216 45.09 -9.80 16.88
CA SER A 216 45.58 -9.56 18.22
C SER A 216 47.08 -9.88 18.25
N HIS A 217 47.90 -8.83 18.26
CA HIS A 217 49.28 -8.90 18.68
C HIS A 217 49.33 -9.48 20.10
N ARG A 218 49.67 -10.76 20.22
CA ARG A 218 50.21 -11.35 21.45
C ARG A 218 51.51 -10.63 21.78
N GLN A 219 51.48 -9.74 22.78
CA GLN A 219 52.69 -9.41 23.53
C GLN A 219 53.06 -10.63 24.36
N ASP A 220 54.08 -11.35 23.89
CA ASP A 220 54.84 -12.30 24.68
C ASP A 220 55.65 -11.53 25.72
N GLY A 221 55.36 -11.78 27.00
CA GLY A 221 55.83 -10.97 28.12
C GLY A 221 55.99 -11.80 29.38
N THR A 222 56.59 -12.99 29.27
CA THR A 222 57.05 -13.77 30.43
C THR A 222 58.42 -14.36 30.19
N ARG A 223 59.47 -13.65 30.65
CA ARG A 223 60.62 -14.30 31.28
C ARG A 223 61.02 -13.56 32.55
N ARG A 224 61.12 -14.38 33.58
CA ARG A 224 61.42 -14.13 34.98
C ARG A 224 62.94 -14.27 35.17
N LEU A 225 63.48 -13.56 36.19
CA LEU A 225 64.74 -13.85 36.93
C LEU A 225 66.04 -13.47 36.16
N GLN A 226 67.08 -12.83 36.73
CA GLN A 226 67.68 -12.97 38.06
C GLN A 226 68.74 -11.86 38.31
N GLN A 227 68.95 -11.48 39.59
CA GLN A 227 70.19 -10.96 40.23
C GLN A 227 70.77 -9.60 39.73
N VAL A 228 71.10 -8.63 40.59
CA VAL A 228 71.92 -8.64 41.82
C VAL A 228 71.35 -7.67 42.85
#